data_AF-A0A354X3H1-F1
#
_entry.id   AF-A0A354X3H1-F1
#
_cell.length_a   1.000
_cell.length_b   1.000
_cell.length_c   1.000
_cell.angle_alpha   90.00
_cell.angle_beta   90.00
_cell.angle_gamma   90.00
#
_symmetry.space_group_name_H-M   'P 1'
#
loop_
_entity.id
_entity.type
_entity.pdbx_description
1 polymer ?
#
loop_
_entity_poly.entity_id
_entity_poly.type
_entity_poly.pdbx_seq_one_letter_code
_entity_poly.pdbx_strand_id
1 'polypeptide(L)'
;ALKDAKRALGSNDLNEARTLIKQASENSETISNPETWKTWGDIGNKAFDNERTNAMLGKQTNDKVMYDGLYESYAPYLKADSLGQLPDEKGRVRNKFRKDIAGILRANHPFFINGGVYSNDQKDYAKASEFFEIYWTIPSLPLFEGEKEAFVLDSTYQTIKYYAIITAIQAKQHDRALVLLDRATKEPFIENSA
;
A
#
# COMPACT_ATOMS: atom_id res chain seq x y z
N ALA A 1 -9.50 19.84 -11.14
CA ALA A 1 -9.18 18.40 -10.92
C ALA A 1 -8.45 18.19 -9.58
N LEU A 2 -7.12 18.35 -9.46
CA LEU A 2 -6.41 18.03 -8.20
C LEU A 2 -6.93 18.80 -6.97
N LYS A 3 -7.11 20.13 -7.10
CA LYS A 3 -7.65 20.97 -6.03
C LYS A 3 -9.04 20.50 -5.57
N ASP A 4 -9.86 20.08 -6.53
CA ASP A 4 -11.23 19.64 -6.28
C ASP A 4 -11.24 18.23 -5.67
N ALA A 5 -10.35 17.33 -6.11
CA ALA A 5 -10.15 16.01 -5.50
C ALA A 5 -9.81 16.14 -4.00
N LYS A 6 -8.93 17.08 -3.64
CA LYS A 6 -8.60 17.38 -2.24
C LYS A 6 -9.79 17.91 -1.46
N ARG A 7 -10.64 18.74 -2.08
CA ARG A 7 -11.87 19.25 -1.44
C ARG A 7 -12.85 18.10 -1.18
N ALA A 8 -13.10 17.26 -2.19
CA ALA A 8 -13.97 16.09 -2.07
C ALA A 8 -13.45 15.12 -0.99
N LEU A 9 -12.14 14.85 -0.96
CA LEU A 9 -11.50 14.06 0.11
C LEU A 9 -11.76 14.68 1.50
N GLY A 10 -11.57 15.98 1.66
CA GLY A 10 -11.81 16.69 2.92
C GLY A 10 -13.28 16.65 3.38
N SER A 11 -14.22 16.60 2.45
CA SER A 11 -15.65 16.42 2.70
C SER A 11 -16.08 14.96 2.81
N ASN A 12 -15.13 14.01 2.72
CA ASN A 12 -15.36 12.57 2.71
C ASN A 12 -16.23 12.05 1.55
N ASP A 13 -16.33 12.80 0.45
CA ASP A 13 -16.92 12.31 -0.81
C ASP A 13 -15.87 11.54 -1.61
N LEU A 14 -15.65 10.28 -1.23
CA LEU A 14 -14.59 9.46 -1.82
C LEU A 14 -14.87 9.06 -3.26
N ASN A 15 -16.13 9.06 -3.70
CA ASN A 15 -16.47 8.75 -5.09
C ASN A 15 -16.13 9.91 -6.02
N GLU A 16 -16.49 11.14 -5.62
CA GLU A 16 -16.08 12.34 -6.33
C GLU A 16 -14.55 12.49 -6.30
N ALA A 17 -13.92 12.28 -5.14
CA ALA A 17 -12.47 12.37 -5.00
C ALA A 17 -11.73 11.40 -5.94
N ARG A 18 -12.18 10.13 -6.04
CA ARG A 18 -11.61 9.13 -6.99
C ARG A 18 -11.76 9.57 -8.44
N THR A 19 -12.91 10.11 -8.80
CA THR A 19 -13.17 10.59 -10.17
C THR A 19 -12.21 11.72 -10.54
N LEU A 20 -12.09 12.72 -9.66
CA LEU A 20 -11.26 13.90 -9.89
C LEU A 20 -9.76 13.59 -9.83
N ILE A 21 -9.34 12.66 -8.97
CA ILE A 21 -7.92 12.31 -8.86
C ILE A 21 -7.43 11.50 -10.07
N LYS A 22 -8.30 10.66 -10.65
CA LYS A 22 -8.00 9.97 -11.90
C LYS A 22 -7.77 10.97 -13.05
N GLN A 23 -8.62 11.98 -13.17
CA GLN A 23 -8.42 13.04 -14.17
C GLN A 23 -7.11 13.81 -13.94
N ALA A 24 -6.74 14.05 -12.67
CA ALA A 24 -5.49 14.72 -12.35
C ALA A 24 -4.26 13.83 -12.61
N SER A 25 -4.34 12.51 -12.42
CA SER A 25 -3.22 11.60 -12.69
C SER A 25 -2.97 11.36 -14.17
N GLU A 26 -3.95 11.65 -15.04
CA GLU A 26 -3.83 11.55 -16.50
C GLU A 26 -3.46 12.89 -17.17
N ASN A 27 -3.60 14.02 -16.46
CA ASN A 27 -3.28 15.35 -16.98
C ASN A 27 -1.76 15.62 -16.95
N SER A 28 -1.20 16.09 -18.07
CA SER A 28 0.23 16.37 -18.23
C SER A 28 0.81 17.39 -17.24
N GLU A 29 -0.01 18.33 -16.76
CA GLU A 29 0.39 19.35 -15.78
C GLU A 29 0.50 18.80 -14.35
N THR A 30 -0.21 17.71 -14.05
CA THR A 30 -0.33 17.17 -12.68
C THR A 30 0.19 15.75 -12.52
N ILE A 31 0.44 15.00 -13.59
CA ILE A 31 0.96 13.62 -13.54
C ILE A 31 2.37 13.54 -12.93
N SER A 32 3.20 14.56 -13.11
CA SER A 32 4.55 14.66 -12.53
C SER A 32 4.55 15.30 -11.14
N ASN A 33 3.41 15.81 -10.67
CA ASN A 33 3.30 16.42 -9.34
C ASN A 33 3.14 15.31 -8.28
N PRO A 34 4.06 15.18 -7.31
CA PRO A 34 3.95 14.18 -6.24
C PRO A 34 2.68 14.33 -5.39
N GLU A 35 2.11 15.54 -5.29
CA GLU A 35 0.88 15.78 -4.54
C GLU A 35 -0.34 15.10 -5.17
N THR A 36 -0.36 14.91 -6.49
CA THR A 36 -1.41 14.16 -7.19
C THR A 36 -1.46 12.73 -6.67
N TRP A 37 -0.31 12.07 -6.64
CA TRP A 37 -0.20 10.68 -6.22
C TRP A 37 -0.36 10.52 -4.71
N LYS A 38 0.10 11.49 -3.91
CA LYS A 38 -0.16 11.52 -2.47
C LYS A 38 -1.66 11.59 -2.19
N THR A 39 -2.36 12.51 -2.86
CA THR A 39 -3.81 12.67 -2.71
C THR A 39 -4.57 11.40 -3.11
N TRP A 40 -4.13 10.70 -4.16
CA TRP A 40 -4.73 9.41 -4.51
C TRP A 40 -4.51 8.37 -3.41
N GLY A 41 -3.28 8.24 -2.90
CA GLY A 41 -3.00 7.36 -1.78
C GLY A 41 -3.87 7.67 -0.55
N ASP A 42 -4.07 8.97 -0.27
CA ASP A 42 -4.91 9.44 0.83
C ASP A 42 -6.39 9.11 0.65
N ILE A 43 -6.90 9.10 -0.57
CA ILE A 43 -8.29 8.69 -0.86
C ILE A 43 -8.49 7.20 -0.51
N GLY A 44 -7.56 6.34 -0.95
CA GLY A 44 -7.58 4.91 -0.59
C GLY A 44 -7.46 4.71 0.92
N ASN A 45 -6.48 5.38 1.54
CA ASN A 45 -6.28 5.29 2.98
C ASN A 45 -7.48 5.81 3.79
N LYS A 46 -8.15 6.86 3.31
CA LYS A 46 -9.36 7.38 3.97
C LYS A 46 -10.52 6.39 3.93
N ALA A 47 -10.69 5.64 2.84
CA ALA A 47 -11.67 4.55 2.77
C ALA A 47 -11.37 3.47 3.81
N PHE A 48 -10.10 3.04 3.90
CA PHE A 48 -9.64 2.10 4.92
C PHE A 48 -9.88 2.62 6.35
N ASP A 49 -9.45 3.85 6.64
CA ASP A 49 -9.54 4.45 7.97
C ASP A 49 -10.99 4.66 8.44
N ASN A 50 -11.91 4.99 7.53
CA ASN A 50 -13.33 5.12 7.84
C ASN A 50 -13.90 3.78 8.33
N GLU A 51 -13.63 2.68 7.63
CA GLU A 51 -14.10 1.35 8.03
C GLU A 51 -13.37 0.82 9.26
N ARG A 52 -12.07 1.07 9.39
CA ARG A 52 -11.30 0.76 10.61
C ARG A 52 -11.88 1.48 11.84
N THR A 53 -12.30 2.74 11.66
CA THR A 53 -12.96 3.52 12.71
C THR A 53 -14.33 2.92 13.06
N ASN A 54 -15.11 2.46 12.08
CA ASN A 54 -16.36 1.74 12.35
C ASN A 54 -16.11 0.49 13.19
N ALA A 55 -15.11 -0.33 12.84
CA ALA A 55 -14.73 -1.52 13.61
C ALA A 55 -14.37 -1.18 15.06
N MET A 56 -13.54 -0.16 15.28
CA MET A 56 -13.16 0.30 16.62
C MET A 56 -14.34 0.76 17.47
N LEU A 57 -15.39 1.30 16.83
CA LEU A 57 -16.61 1.76 17.49
C LEU A 57 -17.66 0.66 17.64
N GLY A 58 -17.35 -0.59 17.24
CA GLY A 58 -18.30 -1.71 17.25
C GLY A 58 -19.46 -1.54 16.27
N LYS A 59 -19.29 -0.70 15.24
CA LYS A 59 -20.27 -0.52 14.16
C LYS A 59 -20.05 -1.57 13.08
N GLN A 60 -21.09 -1.80 12.27
CA GLN A 60 -20.97 -2.62 11.08
C GLN A 60 -19.90 -2.07 10.15
N THR A 61 -19.01 -2.94 9.67
CA THR A 61 -17.95 -2.62 8.71
C THR A 61 -18.30 -3.12 7.32
N ASN A 62 -17.75 -2.46 6.31
CA ASN A 62 -17.70 -2.99 4.96
C ASN A 62 -16.27 -3.40 4.62
N ASP A 63 -15.94 -4.67 4.88
CA ASP A 63 -14.59 -5.21 4.69
C ASP A 63 -14.09 -5.07 3.24
N LYS A 64 -15.00 -5.17 2.25
CA LYS A 64 -14.64 -4.94 0.85
C LYS A 64 -14.12 -3.52 0.65
N VAL A 65 -14.87 -2.52 1.12
CA VAL A 65 -14.48 -1.10 1.01
C VAL A 65 -13.19 -0.83 1.79
N MET A 66 -13.05 -1.43 2.97
CA MET A 66 -11.86 -1.31 3.81
C MET A 66 -10.61 -1.79 3.09
N TYR A 67 -10.63 -3.02 2.60
CA TYR A 67 -9.45 -3.64 1.98
C TYR A 67 -9.21 -3.13 0.56
N ASP A 68 -10.25 -2.81 -0.23
CA ASP A 68 -10.08 -2.12 -1.52
C ASP A 68 -9.36 -0.77 -1.32
N GLY A 69 -9.74 0.00 -0.30
CA GLY A 69 -9.10 1.27 0.05
C GLY A 69 -7.64 1.10 0.47
N LEU A 70 -7.36 0.12 1.34
CA LEU A 70 -6.00 -0.21 1.76
C LEU A 70 -5.11 -0.54 0.57
N TYR A 71 -5.59 -1.42 -0.32
CA TYR A 71 -4.89 -1.81 -1.53
C TYR A 71 -4.66 -0.63 -2.46
N GLU A 72 -5.70 0.17 -2.72
CA GLU A 72 -5.66 1.35 -3.58
C GLU A 72 -4.61 2.38 -3.09
N SER A 73 -4.40 2.50 -1.78
CA SER A 73 -3.49 3.49 -1.21
C SER A 73 -2.01 3.24 -1.56
N TYR A 74 -1.61 1.97 -1.72
CA TYR A 74 -0.21 1.56 -1.72
C TYR A 74 0.60 2.11 -2.91
N ALA A 75 0.19 1.79 -4.13
CA ALA A 75 0.96 2.16 -5.33
C ALA A 75 1.06 3.68 -5.54
N PRO A 76 -0.02 4.48 -5.34
CA PRO A 76 0.09 5.94 -5.41
C PRO A 76 1.06 6.53 -4.39
N TYR A 77 1.13 6.00 -3.17
CA TYR A 77 2.13 6.45 -2.20
C TYR A 77 3.56 6.21 -2.67
N LEU A 78 3.86 5.04 -3.27
CA LEU A 78 5.19 4.79 -3.83
C LEU A 78 5.51 5.75 -4.97
N LYS A 79 4.52 6.04 -5.82
CA LYS A 79 4.68 7.00 -6.92
C LYS A 79 4.92 8.41 -6.41
N ALA A 80 4.21 8.83 -5.36
CA ALA A 80 4.40 10.12 -4.71
C ALA A 80 5.80 10.27 -4.11
N ASP A 81 6.28 9.23 -3.40
CA ASP A 81 7.63 9.21 -2.85
C ASP A 81 8.69 9.27 -3.95
N SER A 82 8.54 8.45 -5.00
CA SER A 82 9.46 8.43 -6.14
C SER A 82 9.59 9.79 -6.82
N LEU A 83 8.46 10.46 -7.11
CA LEU A 83 8.47 11.80 -7.70
C LEU A 83 9.05 12.85 -6.74
N GLY A 84 8.76 12.74 -5.44
CA GLY A 84 9.30 13.63 -4.43
C GLY A 84 10.81 13.48 -4.19
N GLN A 85 11.40 12.35 -4.58
CA GLN A 85 12.84 12.08 -4.51
C GLN A 85 13.63 12.61 -5.72
N LEU A 86 12.96 13.11 -6.76
CA LEU A 86 13.66 13.74 -7.88
C LEU A 86 14.30 15.06 -7.42
N PRO A 87 15.55 15.36 -7.84
CA PRO A 87 16.18 16.65 -7.54
C PRO A 87 15.45 17.80 -8.25
N ASP A 88 15.38 18.95 -7.59
CA ASP A 88 14.93 20.20 -8.21
C ASP A 88 15.96 20.75 -9.21
N GLU A 89 15.63 21.86 -9.88
CA GLU A 89 16.53 22.54 -10.83
C GLU A 89 17.90 22.92 -10.25
N LYS A 90 18.02 22.94 -8.92
CA LYS A 90 19.25 23.25 -8.19
C LYS A 90 19.94 21.98 -7.64
N GLY A 91 19.50 20.80 -8.06
CA GLY A 91 20.03 19.51 -7.62
C GLY A 91 19.58 19.08 -6.23
N ARG A 92 18.63 19.79 -5.60
CA ARG A 92 18.21 19.52 -4.21
C ARG A 92 17.03 18.57 -4.18
N VAL A 93 17.10 17.57 -3.31
CA VAL A 93 15.98 16.65 -3.08
C VAL A 93 15.14 17.16 -1.91
N ARG A 94 13.83 17.35 -2.13
CA ARG A 94 12.89 17.92 -1.14
C ARG A 94 11.57 17.15 -1.14
N ASN A 95 11.60 15.92 -0.64
CA ASN A 95 10.40 15.11 -0.51
C ASN A 95 9.60 15.47 0.76
N LYS A 96 8.65 16.39 0.64
CA LYS A 96 7.78 16.81 1.76
C LYS A 96 6.78 15.74 2.23
N PHE A 97 6.55 14.69 1.43
CA PHE A 97 5.53 13.66 1.72
C PHE A 97 6.11 12.37 2.28
N ARG A 98 7.42 12.10 2.11
CA ARG A 98 8.06 10.83 2.51
C ARG A 98 7.78 10.44 3.95
N LYS A 99 7.95 11.37 4.90
CA LYS A 99 7.75 11.08 6.33
C LYS A 99 6.30 10.67 6.64
N ASP A 100 5.34 11.35 6.03
CA ASP A 100 3.92 11.07 6.20
C ASP A 100 3.54 9.72 5.57
N ILE A 101 3.96 9.48 4.32
CA ILE A 101 3.80 8.21 3.61
C ILE A 101 4.40 7.04 4.41
N ALA A 102 5.63 7.19 4.88
CA ALA A 102 6.31 6.17 5.69
C ALA A 102 5.54 5.89 6.99
N GLY A 103 5.01 6.92 7.64
CA GLY A 103 4.14 6.79 8.81
C GLY A 103 2.90 5.95 8.52
N ILE A 104 2.18 6.26 7.44
CA ILE A 104 0.95 5.57 7.05
C ILE A 104 1.23 4.11 6.65
N LEU A 105 2.24 3.87 5.80
CA LEU A 105 2.60 2.51 5.38
C LEU A 105 3.03 1.64 6.57
N ARG A 106 3.77 2.20 7.53
CA ARG A 106 4.16 1.48 8.75
C ARG A 106 2.95 1.15 9.62
N ALA A 107 2.06 2.12 9.84
CA ALA A 107 0.86 1.91 10.66
C ALA A 107 -0.10 0.88 10.03
N ASN A 108 -0.23 0.90 8.70
CA ASN A 108 -1.12 0.03 7.97
C ASN A 108 -0.51 -1.33 7.63
N HIS A 109 0.80 -1.51 7.80
CA HIS A 109 1.53 -2.72 7.39
C HIS A 109 0.84 -4.01 7.86
N PRO A 110 0.47 -4.20 9.14
CA PRO A 110 -0.19 -5.44 9.58
C PRO A 110 -1.52 -5.73 8.88
N PHE A 111 -2.25 -4.70 8.44
CA PHE A 111 -3.56 -4.88 7.82
C PHE A 111 -3.51 -5.43 6.39
N PHE A 112 -2.33 -5.40 5.73
CA PHE A 112 -2.16 -6.10 4.47
C PHE A 112 -2.26 -7.62 4.65
N ILE A 113 -1.91 -8.17 5.82
CA ILE A 113 -2.20 -9.57 6.15
C ILE A 113 -3.71 -9.81 6.14
N ASN A 114 -4.46 -8.96 6.83
CA ASN A 114 -5.91 -9.09 6.95
C ASN A 114 -6.60 -8.98 5.57
N GLY A 115 -6.14 -8.06 4.71
CA GLY A 115 -6.64 -7.95 3.33
C GLY A 115 -6.34 -9.19 2.48
N GLY A 116 -5.18 -9.82 2.69
CA GLY A 116 -4.82 -11.08 2.05
C GLY A 116 -5.71 -12.23 2.50
N VAL A 117 -5.95 -12.36 3.82
CA VAL A 117 -6.87 -13.36 4.39
C VAL A 117 -8.29 -13.17 3.87
N TYR A 118 -8.82 -11.94 3.92
CA TYR A 118 -10.14 -11.61 3.38
C TYR A 118 -10.27 -12.03 1.91
N SER A 119 -9.30 -11.68 1.07
CA SER A 119 -9.32 -12.01 -0.36
C SER A 119 -9.26 -13.53 -0.59
N ASN A 120 -8.45 -14.24 0.20
CA ASN A 120 -8.33 -15.68 0.14
C ASN A 120 -9.63 -16.40 0.54
N ASP A 121 -10.34 -15.90 1.55
CA ASP A 121 -11.65 -16.43 1.97
C ASP A 121 -12.71 -16.26 0.87
N GLN A 122 -12.61 -15.19 0.08
CA GLN A 122 -13.43 -14.98 -1.12
C GLN A 122 -12.96 -15.80 -2.34
N LYS A 123 -11.88 -16.59 -2.21
CA LYS A 123 -11.21 -17.34 -3.29
C LYS A 123 -10.62 -16.45 -4.39
N ASP A 124 -10.42 -15.16 -4.11
CA ASP A 124 -9.62 -14.29 -4.97
C ASP A 124 -8.13 -14.44 -4.62
N TYR A 125 -7.58 -15.58 -5.04
CA TYR A 125 -6.18 -15.95 -4.74
C TYR A 125 -5.18 -14.97 -5.38
N ALA A 126 -5.54 -14.35 -6.51
CA ALA A 126 -4.70 -13.35 -7.15
C ALA A 126 -4.58 -12.10 -6.27
N LYS A 127 -5.71 -11.57 -5.79
CA LYS A 127 -5.72 -10.42 -4.88
C LYS A 127 -5.06 -10.76 -3.53
N ALA A 128 -5.30 -11.97 -3.01
CA ALA A 128 -4.65 -12.43 -1.78
C ALA A 128 -3.12 -12.42 -1.90
N SER A 129 -2.59 -12.96 -3.00
CA SER A 129 -1.15 -12.93 -3.29
C SER A 129 -0.58 -11.53 -3.31
N GLU A 130 -1.30 -10.59 -3.95
CA GLU A 130 -0.88 -9.18 -3.99
C GLU A 130 -0.81 -8.54 -2.60
N PHE A 131 -1.81 -8.76 -1.75
CA PHE A 131 -1.80 -8.24 -0.38
C PHE A 131 -0.61 -8.77 0.43
N PHE A 132 -0.37 -10.08 0.39
CA PHE A 132 0.74 -10.70 1.10
C PHE A 132 2.10 -10.24 0.55
N GLU A 133 2.21 -10.06 -0.76
CA GLU A 133 3.42 -9.51 -1.37
C GLU A 133 3.64 -8.04 -1.00
N ILE A 134 2.58 -7.22 -0.89
CA ILE A 134 2.71 -5.84 -0.41
C ILE A 134 3.24 -5.83 1.02
N TYR A 135 2.68 -6.67 1.90
CA TYR A 135 3.19 -6.86 3.26
C TYR A 135 4.68 -7.24 3.27
N TRP A 136 5.09 -8.20 2.45
CA TRP A 136 6.49 -8.60 2.30
C TRP A 136 7.36 -7.47 1.73
N THR A 137 6.82 -6.62 0.85
CA THR A 137 7.62 -5.60 0.17
C THR A 137 7.87 -4.37 1.03
N ILE A 138 6.88 -3.94 1.83
CA ILE A 138 6.93 -2.69 2.60
C ILE A 138 8.24 -2.50 3.40
N PRO A 139 8.72 -3.47 4.19
CA PRO A 139 9.95 -3.30 4.99
C PRO A 139 11.23 -3.07 4.18
N SER A 140 11.23 -3.49 2.91
CA SER A 140 12.38 -3.37 1.99
C SER A 140 12.33 -2.13 1.09
N LEU A 141 11.30 -1.29 1.21
CA LEU A 141 11.18 -0.12 0.36
C LEU A 141 12.28 0.92 0.67
N PRO A 142 12.83 1.61 -0.34
CA PRO A 142 13.83 2.67 -0.14
C PRO A 142 13.39 3.74 0.86
N LEU A 143 12.08 3.93 1.04
CA LEU A 143 11.52 4.89 1.99
C LEU A 143 11.83 4.59 3.46
N PHE A 144 12.20 3.35 3.79
CA PHE A 144 12.61 2.92 5.14
C PHE A 144 14.13 2.65 5.24
N GLU A 145 14.91 2.94 4.20
CA GLU A 145 16.35 2.76 4.23
C GLU A 145 16.98 3.59 5.36
N GLY A 146 17.81 2.94 6.19
CA GLY A 146 18.45 3.56 7.35
C GLY A 146 17.58 3.62 8.62
N GLU A 147 16.30 3.27 8.55
CA GLU A 147 15.45 3.17 9.73
C GLU A 147 15.60 1.80 10.40
N LYS A 148 16.47 1.73 11.41
CA LYS A 148 16.57 0.54 12.26
C LYS A 148 15.22 0.32 12.97
N GLU A 149 14.77 -0.93 13.02
CA GLU A 149 13.57 -1.35 13.78
C GLU A 149 12.25 -0.73 13.30
N ALA A 150 12.18 -0.25 12.05
CA ALA A 150 10.93 0.27 11.48
C ALA A 150 9.80 -0.79 11.44
N PHE A 151 10.17 -2.07 11.44
CA PHE A 151 9.26 -3.21 11.42
C PHE A 151 9.74 -4.31 12.37
N VAL A 152 8.78 -4.98 13.02
CA VAL A 152 9.03 -6.22 13.74
C VAL A 152 8.88 -7.36 12.74
N LEU A 153 10.01 -7.94 12.32
CA LEU A 153 10.04 -9.06 11.38
C LEU A 153 10.34 -10.34 12.15
N ASP A 154 9.34 -11.20 12.28
CA ASP A 154 9.41 -12.48 12.99
C ASP A 154 8.93 -13.64 12.09
N SER A 155 8.60 -14.80 12.67
CA SER A 155 8.04 -15.93 11.89
C SER A 155 6.73 -15.61 11.18
N THR A 156 5.96 -14.61 11.61
CA THR A 156 4.81 -14.10 10.86
C THR A 156 5.27 -13.61 9.50
N TYR A 157 6.37 -12.88 9.43
CA TYR A 157 6.91 -12.40 8.16
C TYR A 157 7.21 -13.56 7.21
N GLN A 158 7.87 -14.62 7.69
CA GLN A 158 8.13 -15.82 6.88
C GLN A 158 6.86 -16.53 6.43
N THR A 159 5.88 -16.63 7.33
CA THR A 159 4.57 -17.21 7.03
C THR A 159 3.85 -16.43 5.91
N ILE A 160 3.94 -15.10 5.92
CA ILE A 160 3.33 -14.27 4.88
C ILE A 160 4.07 -14.39 3.54
N LYS A 161 5.40 -14.56 3.51
CA LYS A 161 6.11 -14.87 2.25
C LYS A 161 5.58 -16.15 1.62
N TYR A 162 5.42 -17.20 2.43
CA TYR A 162 4.82 -18.46 1.99
C TYR A 162 3.40 -18.26 1.45
N TYR A 163 2.56 -17.50 2.15
CA TYR A 163 1.19 -17.23 1.68
C TYR A 163 1.15 -16.43 0.37
N ALA A 164 2.05 -15.46 0.16
CA ALA A 164 2.17 -14.76 -1.12
C ALA A 164 2.43 -15.74 -2.28
N ILE A 165 3.32 -16.71 -2.06
CA ILE A 165 3.70 -17.73 -3.06
C ILE A 165 2.55 -18.71 -3.30
N ILE A 166 1.98 -19.32 -2.25
CA ILE A 166 0.98 -20.38 -2.43
C ILE A 166 -0.30 -19.87 -3.06
N THR A 167 -0.70 -18.62 -2.74
CA THR A 167 -1.86 -17.99 -3.35
C THR A 167 -1.61 -17.62 -4.81
N ALA A 168 -0.38 -17.22 -5.19
CA ALA A 168 -0.02 -17.06 -6.61
C ALA A 168 -0.14 -18.39 -7.37
N ILE A 169 0.28 -19.51 -6.77
CA ILE A 169 0.14 -20.86 -7.34
C ILE A 169 -1.35 -21.24 -7.48
N GLN A 170 -2.15 -21.01 -6.44
CA GLN A 170 -3.61 -21.26 -6.47
C GLN A 170 -4.34 -20.42 -7.52
N ALA A 171 -3.88 -19.17 -7.71
CA ALA A 171 -4.33 -18.28 -8.77
C ALA A 171 -3.86 -18.68 -10.18
N LYS A 172 -3.03 -19.72 -10.30
CA LYS A 172 -2.36 -20.16 -11.55
C LYS A 172 -1.49 -19.06 -12.18
N GLN A 173 -0.98 -18.14 -11.37
CA GLN A 173 -0.05 -17.09 -11.80
C GLN A 173 1.39 -17.64 -11.77
N HIS A 174 1.69 -18.58 -12.65
CA HIS A 174 2.96 -19.32 -12.64
C HIS A 174 4.19 -18.41 -12.70
N ASP A 175 4.18 -17.38 -13.57
CA ASP A 175 5.30 -16.43 -13.68
C ASP A 175 5.51 -15.65 -12.39
N ARG A 176 4.42 -15.18 -11.76
CA ARG A 176 4.48 -14.50 -10.46
C ARG A 176 5.03 -15.42 -9.38
N ALA A 177 4.54 -16.66 -9.32
CA ALA A 177 5.00 -17.64 -8.35
C ALA A 177 6.50 -17.92 -8.49
N LEU A 178 7.03 -18.00 -9.72
CA LEU A 178 8.47 -18.15 -9.95
C LEU A 178 9.28 -16.94 -9.47
N VAL A 179 8.81 -15.72 -9.72
CA VAL A 179 9.46 -14.49 -9.21
C VAL A 179 9.47 -14.47 -7.68
N LEU A 180 8.35 -14.81 -7.05
CA LEU A 180 8.24 -14.84 -5.59
C LEU A 180 9.12 -15.95 -4.96
N LEU A 181 9.20 -17.13 -5.59
CA LEU A 181 10.09 -18.20 -5.18
C LEU A 181 11.56 -17.79 -5.28
N ASP A 182 11.98 -17.23 -6.41
CA ASP A 182 13.35 -16.73 -6.60
C ASP A 182 13.70 -15.67 -5.54
N ARG A 183 12.80 -14.71 -5.29
CA ARG A 183 12.97 -13.73 -4.22
C ARG A 183 13.13 -14.39 -2.85
N ALA A 184 12.28 -15.37 -2.50
CA ALA A 184 12.37 -16.07 -1.22
C ALA A 184 13.71 -16.78 -1.03
N THR A 185 14.27 -17.39 -2.08
CA THR A 185 15.57 -18.08 -2.00
C THR A 185 16.76 -17.15 -1.80
N LYS A 186 16.61 -15.85 -2.11
CA LYS A 186 17.66 -14.84 -1.98
C LYS A 186 17.61 -14.10 -0.65
N GLU A 187 16.52 -14.22 0.10
CA GLU A 187 16.37 -13.59 1.41
C GLU A 187 16.71 -14.59 2.53
N PRO A 188 17.34 -14.14 3.63
CA PRO A 188 17.66 -15.02 4.75
C PRO A 188 16.38 -15.53 5.44
N PHE A 189 16.51 -16.69 6.07
CA PHE A 189 15.54 -17.13 7.05
C PHE A 189 15.59 -16.21 8.28
N ILE A 190 14.41 -15.86 8.81
CA ILE A 190 14.26 -15.02 9.99
C ILE A 190 13.70 -15.95 11.06
N GLU A 191 14.57 -16.35 11.98
CA GLU A 191 14.19 -17.09 13.17
C GLU A 191 13.34 -16.21 14.09
N ASN A 192 12.47 -16.83 14.88
CA ASN A 192 11.84 -16.11 15.97
C ASN A 192 12.92 -15.64 16.94
N SER A 193 12.97 -14.34 17.18
CA SER A 193 13.62 -13.82 18.39
C SER A 193 12.81 -14.34 19.58
N ALA A 194 13.39 -15.33 20.27
CA ALA A 194 12.88 -15.90 21.52
C ALA A 194 12.82 -14.84 22.64
#